data_AF-A0A9E1WCQ5-F1
#
_entry.id   AF-A0A9E1WCQ5-F1
#
_cell.length_a   1.000
_cell.length_b   1.000
_cell.length_c   1.000
_cell.angle_alpha   90.00
_cell.angle_beta   90.00
_cell.angle_gamma   90.00
#
_symmetry.space_group_name_H-M   'P 1'
#
loop_
_entity.id
_entity.type
_entity.pdbx_description
1 polymer ?
#
loop_
_entity_poly.entity_id
_entity_poly.type
_entity_poly.pdbx_seq_one_letter_code
_entity_poly.pdbx_strand_id
1 'polypeptide(L)'
;MPDTAKSIDACAAYYGAAADEMKAYLLDGEQRALALDNRGPLIFDDHGDLDPAIREAYSRYGFYIFEGVIDAAELQDIRTDLDAMRARFPTGPESPVDAQGEPALGVDHSALTLVWSKPLGDPLGGTALANGRHEIKMFEPAAASDTPAAA
;
A
#
# COMPACT_ATOMS: atom_id res chain seq x y z
N MET A 1 0.26 16.42 -10.03
CA MET A 1 0.00 14.97 -9.92
C MET A 1 1.32 14.23 -10.00
N PRO A 2 1.50 13.13 -9.24
CA PRO A 2 2.71 12.34 -9.31
C PRO A 2 2.88 11.74 -10.72
N ASP A 3 4.11 11.67 -11.20
CA ASP A 3 4.47 10.96 -12.44
C ASP A 3 4.39 9.45 -12.19
N THR A 4 3.36 8.82 -12.75
CA THR A 4 3.08 7.39 -12.62
C THR A 4 3.72 6.57 -13.73
N ALA A 5 4.26 7.19 -14.78
CA ALA A 5 4.74 6.50 -15.97
C ALA A 5 5.83 5.49 -15.63
N LYS A 6 6.76 5.87 -14.75
CA LYS A 6 7.83 4.98 -14.25
C LYS A 6 7.27 3.74 -13.56
N SER A 7 6.23 3.90 -12.74
CA SER A 7 5.62 2.78 -12.02
C SER A 7 4.79 1.88 -12.94
N ILE A 8 4.08 2.47 -13.90
CA ILE A 8 3.32 1.75 -14.92
C ILE A 8 4.27 0.91 -15.79
N ASP A 9 5.37 1.51 -16.25
CA ASP A 9 6.38 0.82 -17.05
C ASP A 9 7.03 -0.34 -16.28
N ALA A 10 7.39 -0.09 -15.02
CA ALA A 10 7.95 -1.13 -14.16
C ALA A 10 6.96 -2.29 -13.95
N CYS A 11 5.68 -1.99 -13.69
CA CYS A 11 4.64 -3.01 -13.53
C CYS A 11 4.45 -3.83 -14.81
N ALA A 12 4.24 -3.16 -15.94
CA ALA A 12 3.98 -3.79 -17.23
C ALA A 12 5.12 -4.72 -17.69
N ALA A 13 6.38 -4.37 -17.39
CA ALA A 13 7.54 -5.19 -17.75
C ALA A 13 7.51 -6.62 -17.19
N TYR A 14 6.76 -6.86 -16.10
CA TYR A 14 6.62 -8.19 -15.50
C TYR A 14 5.53 -9.06 -16.14
N TYR A 15 4.79 -8.56 -17.14
CA TYR A 15 3.71 -9.29 -17.80
C TYR A 15 4.11 -9.97 -19.12
N GLY A 16 5.41 -9.98 -19.46
CA GLY A 16 5.95 -10.72 -20.62
C GLY A 16 5.31 -10.29 -21.93
N ALA A 17 4.71 -11.24 -22.67
CA ALA A 17 4.05 -10.94 -23.95
C ALA A 17 2.85 -9.99 -23.81
N ALA A 18 2.26 -9.88 -22.61
CA ALA A 18 1.13 -8.99 -22.33
C ALA A 18 1.56 -7.61 -21.80
N ALA A 19 2.86 -7.28 -21.82
CA ALA A 19 3.37 -6.02 -21.27
C ALA A 19 2.72 -4.77 -21.89
N ASP A 20 2.61 -4.72 -23.22
CA ASP A 20 2.01 -3.56 -23.91
C ASP A 20 0.52 -3.41 -23.59
N GLU A 21 -0.22 -4.52 -23.52
CA GLU A 21 -1.63 -4.54 -23.14
C GLU A 21 -1.83 -4.11 -21.68
N MET A 22 -0.99 -4.59 -20.77
CA MET A 22 -1.04 -4.19 -19.35
C MET A 22 -0.73 -2.70 -19.18
N LYS A 23 0.28 -2.18 -19.89
CA LYS A 23 0.59 -0.75 -19.89
C LYS A 23 -0.58 0.08 -20.39
N ALA A 24 -1.19 -0.31 -21.52
CA ALA A 24 -2.36 0.37 -22.06
C ALA A 24 -3.54 0.36 -21.08
N TYR A 25 -3.81 -0.79 -20.45
CA TYR A 25 -4.84 -0.93 -19.43
C TYR A 25 -4.62 0.01 -18.23
N LEU A 26 -3.38 0.11 -17.72
CA LEU A 26 -3.05 0.96 -16.58
C LEU A 26 -3.16 2.46 -16.91
N LEU A 27 -2.71 2.87 -18.09
CA LEU A 27 -2.82 4.28 -18.55
C LEU A 27 -4.28 4.71 -18.72
N ASP A 28 -5.09 3.85 -19.34
CA ASP A 28 -6.54 4.06 -19.51
C ASP A 28 -7.26 4.05 -18.15
N GLY A 29 -6.88 3.14 -17.25
CA GLY A 29 -7.34 3.11 -15.87
C GLY A 29 -7.05 4.40 -15.09
N GLU A 30 -5.82 4.92 -15.20
CA GLU A 30 -5.42 6.18 -14.59
C GLU A 30 -6.26 7.35 -15.13
N GLN A 31 -6.39 7.48 -16.44
CA GLN A 31 -7.17 8.57 -17.04
C GLN A 31 -8.62 8.56 -16.54
N ARG A 32 -9.25 7.38 -16.48
CA ARG A 32 -10.60 7.23 -15.93
C ARG A 32 -10.66 7.58 -14.45
N ALA A 33 -9.69 7.12 -13.66
CA ALA A 33 -9.64 7.38 -12.22
C ALA A 33 -9.48 8.88 -11.91
N LEU A 34 -8.67 9.59 -12.70
CA LEU A 34 -8.46 11.04 -12.56
C LEU A 34 -9.66 11.87 -13.03
N ALA A 35 -10.51 11.32 -13.90
CA ALA A 35 -11.75 11.96 -14.34
C ALA A 35 -12.90 11.81 -13.33
N LEU A 36 -12.75 11.00 -12.27
CA LEU A 36 -13.75 10.88 -11.22
C LEU A 36 -13.79 12.15 -10.37
N ASP A 37 -14.99 12.66 -10.13
CA ASP A 37 -15.23 13.79 -9.24
C ASP A 37 -15.31 13.32 -7.78
N ASN A 38 -14.23 12.71 -7.31
CA ASN A 38 -14.15 12.09 -5.98
C ASN A 38 -12.86 12.42 -5.23
N ARG A 39 -12.29 13.60 -5.51
CA ARG A 39 -11.08 14.08 -4.86
C ARG A 39 -11.13 15.56 -4.55
N GLY A 40 -10.50 15.96 -3.45
CA GLY A 40 -10.45 17.36 -3.03
C GLY A 40 -10.12 17.53 -1.56
N PRO A 41 -10.10 18.76 -1.02
CA PRO A 41 -9.83 19.00 0.38
C PRO A 41 -10.93 18.46 1.29
N LEU A 42 -10.60 18.26 2.56
CA LEU A 42 -11.59 17.97 3.59
C LEU A 42 -12.40 19.24 3.90
N ILE A 43 -13.69 19.24 3.59
CA ILE A 43 -14.60 20.39 3.78
C ILE A 43 -15.73 19.99 4.72
N PHE A 44 -16.04 20.87 5.67
CA PHE A 44 -17.19 20.77 6.56
C PHE A 44 -18.18 21.91 6.26
N ASP A 45 -19.46 21.65 6.47
CA ASP A 45 -20.51 22.66 6.40
C ASP A 45 -20.58 23.51 7.68
N ASP A 46 -21.52 24.47 7.72
CA ASP A 46 -21.72 25.39 8.86
C ASP A 46 -22.16 24.67 10.16
N HIS A 47 -22.60 23.41 10.07
CA HIS A 47 -22.95 22.57 11.21
C HIS A 47 -21.79 21.70 11.69
N GLY A 48 -20.66 21.70 10.98
CA GLY A 48 -19.51 20.84 11.24
C GLY A 48 -19.68 19.43 10.68
N ASP A 49 -20.70 19.19 9.86
CA ASP A 49 -20.89 17.93 9.15
C ASP A 49 -20.03 17.91 7.87
N LEU A 50 -19.64 16.72 7.42
CA LEU A 50 -18.90 16.56 6.17
C LEU A 50 -19.75 17.06 4.99
N ASP A 51 -19.15 17.87 4.11
CA ASP A 51 -19.84 18.49 2.98
C ASP A 51 -20.74 17.48 2.23
N PRO A 52 -22.03 17.79 1.99
CA PRO A 52 -22.94 16.88 1.30
C PRO A 52 -22.45 16.40 -0.06
N ALA A 53 -21.70 17.22 -0.80
CA ALA A 53 -21.13 16.85 -2.10
C ALA A 53 -20.04 15.78 -1.96
N ILE A 54 -19.22 15.84 -0.90
CA ILE A 54 -18.22 14.80 -0.60
C ILE A 54 -18.93 13.47 -0.29
N ARG A 55 -20.02 13.53 0.50
CA ARG A 55 -20.82 12.35 0.85
C ARG A 55 -21.52 11.75 -0.37
N GLU A 56 -22.03 12.59 -1.26
CA GLU A 56 -22.62 12.16 -2.53
C GLU A 56 -21.59 11.47 -3.43
N ALA A 57 -20.42 12.08 -3.61
CA ALA A 57 -19.32 11.51 -4.39
C ALA A 57 -18.88 10.16 -3.80
N TYR A 58 -18.68 10.08 -2.48
CA TYR A 58 -18.38 8.82 -1.79
C TYR A 58 -19.46 7.76 -2.05
N SER A 59 -20.74 8.11 -1.94
CA SER A 59 -21.84 7.17 -2.19
C SER A 59 -21.92 6.71 -3.65
N ARG A 60 -21.56 7.59 -4.60
CA ARG A 60 -21.61 7.30 -6.04
C ARG A 60 -20.44 6.41 -6.47
N TYR A 61 -19.24 6.67 -5.97
CA TYR A 61 -18.01 6.02 -6.42
C TYR A 61 -17.50 4.92 -5.46
N GLY A 62 -18.03 4.85 -4.24
CA GLY A 62 -17.62 3.91 -3.20
C GLY A 62 -16.40 4.36 -2.37
N PHE A 63 -15.76 5.47 -2.74
CA PHE A 63 -14.63 6.07 -2.03
C PHE A 63 -14.44 7.54 -2.43
N TYR A 64 -13.69 8.28 -1.60
CA TYR A 64 -13.28 9.66 -1.85
C TYR A 64 -11.81 9.85 -1.43
N ILE A 65 -11.04 10.63 -2.19
CA ILE A 65 -9.62 10.91 -1.93
C ILE A 65 -9.50 12.32 -1.38
N PHE A 66 -9.17 12.43 -0.10
CA PHE A 66 -8.85 13.73 0.47
C PHE A 66 -7.43 14.18 0.10
N GLU A 67 -7.31 15.42 -0.37
CA GLU A 67 -6.06 16.05 -0.74
C GLU A 67 -5.70 17.15 0.27
N GLY A 68 -4.42 17.28 0.58
CA GLY A 68 -3.92 18.35 1.46
C GLY A 68 -4.38 18.27 2.92
N VAL A 69 -4.75 17.08 3.41
CA VAL A 69 -5.15 16.87 4.82
C VAL A 69 -3.96 16.95 5.77
N ILE A 70 -2.82 16.39 5.36
CA ILE A 70 -1.58 16.36 6.14
C ILE A 70 -0.61 17.32 5.47
N ASP A 71 -0.04 18.24 6.24
CA ASP A 71 0.90 19.20 5.71
C ASP A 71 2.30 18.60 5.47
N ALA A 72 3.20 19.40 4.89
CA ALA A 72 4.55 18.93 4.58
C ALA A 72 5.41 18.62 5.82
N ALA A 73 5.19 19.34 6.93
CA ALA A 73 5.93 19.14 8.17
C ALA A 73 5.45 17.87 8.89
N GLU A 74 4.14 17.68 9.02
CA GLU A 74 3.53 16.47 9.56
C GLU A 74 3.90 15.23 8.72
N LEU A 75 3.87 15.35 7.39
CA LEU A 75 4.29 14.26 6.51
C LEU A 75 5.78 13.91 6.70
N GLN A 76 6.63 14.90 6.95
CA GLN A 76 8.05 14.67 7.20
C GLN A 76 8.29 14.04 8.58
N ASP A 77 7.49 14.40 9.58
CA ASP A 77 7.53 13.79 10.91
C ASP A 77 7.20 12.29 10.83
N ILE A 78 6.07 11.95 10.17
CA ILE A 78 5.66 10.55 9.93
C ILE A 78 6.75 9.77 9.20
N ARG A 79 7.39 10.36 8.19
CA ARG A 79 8.49 9.70 7.45
C ARG A 79 9.67 9.40 8.38
N THR A 80 10.03 10.35 9.22
CA THR A 80 11.14 10.21 10.17
C THR A 80 10.87 9.08 11.16
N ASP A 81 9.65 9.01 11.68
CA ASP A 81 9.22 7.94 12.58
C ASP A 81 9.21 6.56 11.91
N LEU A 82 8.72 6.47 10.66
CA LEU A 82 8.73 5.23 9.90
C LEU A 82 10.15 4.76 9.58
N ASP A 83 11.07 5.67 9.25
CA ASP A 83 12.47 5.35 9.01
C ASP A 83 13.16 4.87 10.30
N ALA A 84 12.91 5.54 11.42
CA ALA A 84 13.42 5.14 12.73
C ALA A 84 12.87 3.77 13.18
N MET A 85 11.58 3.51 12.92
CA MET A 85 10.96 2.21 13.18
C MET A 85 11.57 1.11 12.32
N ARG A 86 11.74 1.37 11.01
CA ARG A 86 12.32 0.42 10.06
C ARG A 86 13.76 0.07 10.37
N ALA A 87 14.55 1.03 10.87
CA ALA A 87 15.93 0.78 11.29
C ALA A 87 16.03 -0.30 12.38
N ARG A 88 14.97 -0.47 13.19
CA ARG A 88 14.88 -1.45 14.28
C ARG A 88 14.20 -2.75 13.87
N PHE A 89 13.87 -2.95 12.60
CA PHE A 89 13.28 -4.21 12.16
C PHE A 89 14.26 -5.38 12.39
N PRO A 90 13.75 -6.55 12.81
CA PRO A 90 14.58 -7.73 12.99
C PRO A 90 15.22 -8.13 11.66
N THR A 91 16.43 -8.70 11.73
CA THR A 91 17.16 -9.16 10.53
C THR A 91 16.52 -10.37 9.85
N GLY A 92 15.57 -11.02 10.53
CA GLY A 92 14.81 -12.14 10.02
C GLY A 92 13.60 -12.47 10.91
N PRO A 93 12.75 -13.42 10.49
CA PRO A 93 11.48 -13.75 11.16
C PRO A 93 11.60 -14.10 12.64
N GLU A 94 12.64 -14.85 12.99
CA GLU A 94 12.93 -15.31 14.35
C GLU A 94 14.11 -14.55 14.99
N SER A 95 14.56 -13.45 14.38
CA SER A 95 15.74 -12.72 14.85
C SER A 95 15.39 -11.80 16.02
N PRO A 96 16.09 -11.90 17.16
CA PRO A 96 15.90 -10.98 18.29
C PRO A 96 16.67 -9.67 18.11
N VAL A 97 17.38 -9.48 17.00
CA VAL A 97 18.23 -8.31 16.77
C VAL A 97 17.95 -7.63 15.45
N ASP A 98 18.15 -6.31 15.43
CA ASP A 98 18.13 -5.50 14.22
C ASP A 98 19.48 -5.55 13.47
N ALA A 99 19.58 -4.76 12.39
CA ALA A 99 20.78 -4.73 11.55
C ALA A 99 22.02 -4.16 12.25
N GLN A 100 21.85 -3.47 13.37
CA GLN A 100 22.92 -2.90 14.19
C GLN A 100 23.33 -3.86 15.33
N GLY A 101 22.60 -4.96 15.52
CA GLY A 101 22.82 -5.91 16.61
C GLY A 101 22.12 -5.53 17.91
N GLU A 102 21.26 -4.50 17.88
CA GLU A 102 20.47 -4.06 19.02
C GLU A 102 19.15 -4.84 19.10
N PRO A 103 18.45 -4.84 20.26
CA PRO A 103 17.16 -5.51 20.39
C PRO A 103 16.15 -5.00 19.36
N ALA A 104 15.66 -5.92 18.52
CA ALA A 104 14.75 -5.60 17.43
C ALA A 104 13.36 -5.15 17.93
N LEU A 105 12.62 -4.49 17.04
CA LEU A 105 11.24 -4.07 17.28
C LEU A 105 10.35 -5.27 17.61
N GLY A 106 9.72 -5.24 18.79
CA GLY A 106 8.77 -6.28 19.21
C GLY A 106 9.40 -7.48 19.91
N VAL A 107 10.71 -7.47 20.15
CA VAL A 107 11.36 -8.48 21.01
C VAL A 107 10.72 -8.46 22.40
N ASP A 108 10.44 -9.65 22.93
CA ASP A 108 9.77 -9.87 24.22
C ASP A 108 8.33 -9.31 24.33
N HIS A 109 7.74 -8.83 23.24
CA HIS A 109 6.33 -8.44 23.20
C HIS A 109 5.43 -9.60 22.80
N SER A 110 4.30 -9.75 23.48
CA SER A 110 3.28 -10.77 23.15
C SER A 110 2.35 -10.35 22.00
N ALA A 111 2.38 -9.07 21.61
CA ALA A 111 1.59 -8.56 20.50
C ALA A 111 2.32 -8.80 19.18
N LEU A 112 1.58 -9.16 18.14
CA LEU A 112 2.12 -9.27 16.79
C LEU A 112 2.58 -7.90 16.29
N THR A 113 3.88 -7.73 16.07
CA THR A 113 4.47 -6.45 15.63
C THR A 113 4.77 -6.44 14.14
N LEU A 114 5.42 -7.49 13.63
CA LEU A 114 5.81 -7.63 12.23
C LEU A 114 5.46 -9.01 11.72
N VAL A 115 4.91 -9.06 10.50
CA VAL A 115 4.59 -10.30 9.80
C VAL A 115 5.46 -10.39 8.57
N TRP A 116 6.16 -11.51 8.44
CA TRP A 116 6.94 -11.82 7.26
C TRP A 116 6.06 -12.58 6.28
N SER A 117 6.10 -12.19 5.02
CA SER A 117 5.42 -12.88 3.93
C SER A 117 6.41 -13.26 2.85
N LYS A 118 6.06 -14.30 2.08
CA LYS A 118 6.79 -14.63 0.86
C LYS A 118 6.81 -13.40 -0.06
N PRO A 119 7.99 -13.00 -0.59
CA PRO A 119 8.07 -11.91 -1.55
C PRO A 119 7.14 -12.15 -2.75
N LEU A 120 6.40 -11.11 -3.13
CA LEU A 120 5.39 -11.14 -4.20
C LEU A 120 4.26 -12.18 -3.97
N GLY A 121 4.17 -12.74 -2.76
CA GLY A 121 3.16 -13.70 -2.38
C GLY A 121 1.85 -13.04 -1.99
N ASP A 122 0.75 -13.72 -2.25
CA ASP A 122 -0.57 -13.40 -1.74
C ASP A 122 -0.95 -14.41 -0.65
N PRO A 123 -0.56 -14.18 0.63
CA PRO A 123 -0.81 -15.15 1.68
C PRO A 123 -2.30 -15.31 2.03
N LEU A 124 -3.19 -14.43 1.55
CA LEU A 124 -4.57 -14.37 2.00
C LEU A 124 -5.57 -14.82 0.92
N GLY A 125 -5.33 -14.49 -0.35
CA GLY A 125 -6.28 -14.74 -1.43
C GLY A 125 -6.60 -16.22 -1.63
N GLY A 126 -7.89 -16.53 -1.76
CA GLY A 126 -8.40 -17.89 -1.93
C GLY A 126 -8.31 -18.75 -0.66
N THR A 127 -8.07 -18.16 0.51
CA THR A 127 -7.96 -18.89 1.79
C THR A 127 -9.05 -18.46 2.77
N ALA A 128 -9.26 -19.27 3.82
CA ALA A 128 -10.15 -18.91 4.93
C ALA A 128 -9.52 -17.90 5.93
N LEU A 129 -8.24 -17.53 5.74
CA LEU A 129 -7.58 -16.54 6.60
C LEU A 129 -8.29 -15.18 6.54
N ALA A 130 -8.19 -14.42 7.62
CA ALA A 130 -8.89 -13.15 7.78
C ALA A 130 -10.41 -13.26 7.50
N ASN A 131 -11.03 -14.34 7.99
CA ASN A 131 -12.46 -14.66 7.82
C ASN A 131 -12.89 -14.83 6.36
N GLY A 132 -12.00 -15.30 5.49
CA GLY A 132 -12.30 -15.57 4.09
C GLY A 132 -12.55 -14.32 3.25
N ARG A 133 -12.16 -13.14 3.74
CA ARG A 133 -12.47 -11.85 3.09
C ARG A 133 -11.75 -11.62 1.75
N HIS A 134 -10.76 -12.44 1.40
CA HIS A 134 -10.04 -12.36 0.13
C HIS A 134 -10.33 -13.62 -0.68
N GLU A 135 -11.42 -13.59 -1.44
CA GLU A 135 -11.96 -14.79 -2.11
C GLU A 135 -11.07 -15.34 -3.23
N ILE A 136 -10.27 -14.48 -3.85
CA ILE A 136 -9.51 -14.80 -5.06
C ILE A 136 -8.01 -14.77 -4.75
N LYS A 137 -7.31 -15.82 -5.17
CA LYS A 137 -5.85 -15.87 -5.17
C LYS A 137 -5.30 -15.01 -6.31
N MET A 138 -4.50 -14.02 -5.97
CA MET A 138 -3.84 -13.18 -6.98
C MET A 138 -2.71 -13.92 -7.67
N PHE A 139 -2.41 -13.51 -8.91
CA PHE A 139 -1.21 -13.93 -9.61
C PHE A 139 0.04 -13.53 -8.81
N GLU A 140 0.93 -14.49 -8.55
CA GLU A 140 2.21 -14.26 -7.88
C GLU A 140 3.35 -14.33 -8.92
N PRO A 141 3.94 -13.20 -9.33
CA PRO A 141 5.11 -13.20 -10.19
C PRO A 141 6.28 -13.96 -9.55
N ALA A 142 7.15 -14.54 -10.38
CA ALA A 142 8.36 -15.16 -9.89
C ALA A 142 9.32 -14.09 -9.35
N ALA A 143 9.67 -14.20 -8.07
CA ALA A 143 10.71 -13.37 -7.47
C ALA A 143 12.09 -13.72 -8.07
N ALA A 144 12.99 -12.72 -8.11
CA ALA A 144 14.36 -12.94 -8.55
C ALA A 144 15.11 -13.87 -7.58
N SER A 145 16.10 -14.63 -8.06
CA SER A 145 16.81 -15.63 -7.25
C SER A 145 17.64 -15.05 -6.10
N ASP A 146 17.91 -13.75 -6.13
CA ASP A 146 18.61 -12.97 -5.11
C ASP A 146 17.66 -12.26 -4.13
N THR A 147 16.35 -12.49 -4.24
CA THR A 147 15.36 -11.92 -3.31
C THR A 147 15.51 -12.58 -1.93
N PRO A 148 15.33 -11.84 -0.81
CA PRO A 148 15.35 -12.42 0.54
C PRO A 148 14.45 -13.64 0.66
N ALA A 149 14.92 -14.66 1.38
CA ALA A 149 14.12 -15.84 1.65
C ALA A 149 12.83 -15.46 2.39
N ALA A 150 11.73 -16.12 2.04
CA ALA A 150 10.51 -16.06 2.82
C ALA A 150 10.76 -16.66 4.22
N ALA A 151 9.97 -16.22 5.20
CA ALA A 151 9.81 -16.90 6.48
C ALA A 151 9.11 -18.25 6.30
#